data_AF-A0A1I5LE45-F1
#
_entry.id   AF-A0A1I5LE45-F1
#
_cell.length_a   1.000
_cell.length_b   1.000
_cell.length_c   1.000
_cell.angle_alpha   90.00
_cell.angle_beta   90.00
_cell.angle_gamma   90.00
#
_symmetry.space_group_name_H-M   'P 1'
#
loop_
_entity.id
_entity.type
_entity.pdbx_description
1 polymer ?
#
loop_
_entity_poly.entity_id
_entity_poly.type
_entity_poly.pdbx_seq_one_letter_code
_entity_poly.pdbx_strand_id
1 'polypeptide(L)' 'MSELWNQLHPKVIEVKTIIENERATAPDGFTKEDVNLEASKLWDNGFDIMFCRILKEISMGMYVLHLTMSYLQDIIKLY' A
#
# COMPACT_ATOMS: atom_id res chain seq x y z
N MET A 1 -11.51 -9.23 -9.53
CA MET A 1 -10.39 -8.28 -9.35
C MET A 1 -10.86 -6.86 -9.03
N SER A 2 -11.92 -6.34 -9.65
CA SER A 2 -12.45 -4.98 -9.37
C SER A 2 -13.02 -4.79 -7.97
N GLU A 3 -13.65 -5.82 -7.40
CA GLU A 3 -14.33 -5.71 -6.10
C GLU A 3 -13.38 -5.48 -4.92
N LEU A 4 -12.24 -6.19 -4.87
CA LEU A 4 -11.22 -5.97 -3.85
C LEU A 4 -10.60 -4.57 -3.97
N TRP A 5 -10.31 -4.13 -5.19
CA TRP A 5 -9.78 -2.78 -5.40
C TRP A 5 -10.76 -1.70 -4.91
N ASN A 6 -12.05 -1.85 -5.23
CA ASN A 6 -13.09 -0.92 -4.76
C ASN A 6 -13.20 -0.88 -3.23
N GLN A 7 -12.96 -2.01 -2.54
CA GLN A 7 -12.97 -2.06 -1.08
C GLN A 7 -11.72 -1.42 -0.45
N LEU A 8 -10.56 -1.52 -1.11
CA LEU A 8 -9.29 -1.02 -0.58
C LEU A 8 -9.00 0.44 -0.96
N HIS A 9 -9.51 0.92 -2.09
CA HIS A 9 -9.26 2.28 -2.56
C HIS A 9 -9.65 3.37 -1.54
N PRO A 10 -10.77 3.27 -0.79
CA PRO A 10 -11.10 4.21 0.27
C PRO A 10 -10.01 4.34 1.35
N LYS A 11 -9.32 3.24 1.69
CA LYS A 11 -8.22 3.25 2.67
C LYS A 11 -6.98 4.00 2.15
N VAL A 12 -6.72 3.93 0.84
CA VAL A 12 -5.63 4.71 0.21
C VAL A 12 -5.95 6.20 0.29
N ILE A 13 -7.21 6.59 0.05
CA ILE A 13 -7.65 7.98 0.17
C ILE A 13 -7.49 8.46 1.62
N GLU A 14 -7.93 7.67 2.59
CA GLU A 14 -7.79 7.98 4.02
C GLU A 14 -6.33 8.22 4.42
N VAL A 15 -5.41 7.34 4.01
CA VAL A 15 -3.96 7.50 4.25
C VAL A 15 -3.43 8.79 3.63
N LYS A 16 -3.82 9.08 2.38
CA LYS A 16 -3.39 10.31 1.69
C LYS A 16 -3.87 11.56 2.44
N THR A 17 -5.11 11.57 2.89
CA THR A 17 -5.67 12.68 3.68
C THR A 17 -4.94 12.86 5.01
N ILE A 18 -4.58 11.77 5.71
CA ILE A 18 -3.77 11.86 6.94
C ILE A 18 -2.42 12.52 6.66
N ILE A 19 -1.71 12.07 5.62
CA ILE A 19 -0.40 12.62 5.22
C ILE A 19 -0.51 14.12 4.88
N GLU A 20 -1.52 14.51 4.11
CA GLU A 20 -1.75 15.91 3.73
C GLU A 20 -2.06 16.79 4.95
N ASN A 21 -2.90 16.31 5.88
CA ASN A 21 -3.26 17.03 7.11
C ASN A 21 -2.05 17.26 8.02
N GLU A 22 -1.17 16.27 8.13
CA GLU A 22 0.08 16.35 8.89
C GLU A 22 1.17 17.17 8.16
N ARG A 23 0.85 17.77 7.00
CA ARG A 23 1.79 18.51 6.13
C ARG A 23 3.01 17.67 5.74
N ALA A 24 2.86 16.36 5.73
CA ALA A 24 3.88 15.43 5.26
C ALA A 24 3.81 15.34 3.73
N THR A 25 4.95 15.09 3.10
CA THR A 25 5.01 14.89 1.65
C THR A 25 4.45 13.52 1.31
N ALA A 26 3.44 13.47 0.44
CA ALA A 26 2.97 12.21 -0.12
C ALA A 26 4.10 11.54 -0.92
N PRO A 27 4.34 10.22 -0.73
CA PRO A 27 5.30 9.50 -1.55
C PRO A 27 4.92 9.61 -3.02
N ASP A 28 5.89 9.99 -3.86
CA ASP A 28 5.73 10.01 -5.31
C ASP A 28 6.37 8.74 -5.89
N GLY A 29 5.59 7.95 -6.59
CA GLY A 29 6.00 6.66 -7.13
C GLY A 29 4.84 5.83 -7.63
N PHE A 30 5.15 4.84 -8.48
CA PHE A 30 4.16 4.11 -9.28
C PHE A 30 3.38 5.05 -10.22
N THR A 31 4.06 6.08 -10.71
CA THR A 31 3.56 7.03 -11.70
C THR A 31 3.57 6.42 -13.11
N LYS A 32 3.04 7.13 -14.11
CA LYS A 32 3.10 6.63 -15.50
C LYS A 32 4.52 6.62 -16.03
N GLU A 33 5.35 7.51 -15.51
CA GLU A 33 6.76 7.68 -15.80
C GLU A 33 7.59 6.50 -15.26
N ASP A 34 7.11 5.82 -14.20
CA ASP A 34 7.74 4.62 -13.63
C ASP A 34 7.40 3.32 -14.38
N VAL A 35 6.50 3.36 -15.36
CA VAL A 35 6.02 2.17 -16.09
C VAL A 35 6.57 2.13 -17.50
N ASN A 36 7.43 1.15 -17.77
CA ASN A 36 7.90 0.85 -19.13
C ASN A 36 7.13 -0.34 -19.72
N LEU A 37 6.18 -0.05 -20.62
CA LEU A 37 5.36 -1.09 -21.29
C LEU A 37 6.12 -1.88 -22.35
N GLU A 38 7.25 -1.37 -22.85
CA GLU A 38 8.10 -2.01 -23.85
C GLU A 38 9.17 -2.92 -23.21
N ALA A 39 9.20 -3.00 -21.87
CA ALA A 39 10.14 -3.86 -21.16
C ALA A 39 9.83 -5.34 -21.42
N SER A 40 10.89 -6.16 -21.53
CA SER A 40 10.73 -7.61 -21.61
C SER A 40 10.05 -8.15 -20.35
N LYS A 41 9.17 -9.15 -20.53
CA LYS A 41 8.47 -9.79 -19.42
C LYS A 41 9.48 -10.40 -18.44
N LEU A 42 9.51 -9.89 -17.22
CA LEU A 42 10.40 -10.38 -16.16
C LEU A 42 9.82 -11.56 -15.37
N TRP A 43 8.49 -11.65 -15.29
CA TRP A 43 7.81 -12.57 -14.38
C TRP A 43 6.72 -13.35 -15.10
N ASP A 44 6.70 -14.66 -14.93
CA ASP A 44 5.68 -15.56 -15.46
C ASP A 44 4.54 -15.81 -14.46
N ASN A 45 3.59 -16.66 -14.87
CA ASN A 45 2.42 -17.03 -14.09
C ASN A 45 2.82 -17.56 -12.70
N GLY A 46 2.17 -17.05 -11.65
CA GLY A 46 2.43 -17.44 -10.26
C GLY A 46 3.30 -16.46 -9.48
N PHE A 47 3.99 -15.52 -10.16
CA PHE A 47 4.67 -14.43 -9.47
C PHE A 47 3.70 -13.54 -8.69
N ASP A 48 2.52 -13.27 -9.27
CA ASP A 48 1.43 -12.53 -8.63
C ASP A 48 0.99 -13.16 -7.30
N ILE A 49 0.85 -14.49 -7.27
CA ILE A 49 0.50 -15.24 -6.06
C ILE A 49 1.62 -15.16 -5.02
N MET A 50 2.87 -15.39 -5.44
CA MET A 50 4.05 -15.30 -4.56
C MET A 50 4.18 -13.88 -3.98
N PHE A 51 4.04 -12.86 -4.82
CA PHE A 51 4.10 -11.47 -4.45
C PHE A 51 3.01 -11.10 -3.45
N CYS A 52 1.75 -11.50 -3.70
CA CYS A 52 0.66 -11.31 -2.75
C CYS A 52 0.93 -11.98 -1.40
N ARG A 53 1.47 -13.21 -1.41
CA ARG A 53 1.81 -13.95 -0.18
C ARG A 53 2.87 -13.23 0.63
N ILE A 54 3.97 -12.82 0.00
CA ILE A 54 5.08 -12.11 0.68
C ILE A 54 4.58 -10.77 1.22
N LEU A 55 3.86 -9.99 0.41
CA LEU A 55 3.29 -8.73 0.87
C LEU A 55 2.34 -8.91 2.05
N LYS A 56 1.54 -9.99 2.07
CA LYS A 56 0.63 -10.24 3.18
C LYS A 56 1.37 -10.60 4.47
N GLU A 57 2.45 -11.35 4.37
CA GLU A 57 3.32 -11.69 5.51
C GLU A 57 3.95 -10.42 6.10
N ILE A 58 4.55 -9.58 5.25
CA ILE A 58 5.14 -8.29 5.67
C ILE A 58 4.06 -7.38 6.27
N SER A 59 2.89 -7.30 5.64
CA SER A 59 1.76 -6.48 6.10
C SER A 59 1.31 -6.82 7.52
N MET A 60 1.28 -8.10 7.90
CA MET A 60 0.92 -8.48 9.27
C MET A 60 1.95 -8.00 10.29
N GLY A 61 3.24 -8.08 9.97
CA GLY A 61 4.29 -7.53 10.82
C GLY A 61 4.16 -6.01 11.00
N MET A 62 3.93 -5.29 9.90
CA MET A 62 3.72 -3.84 9.92
C MET A 62 2.50 -3.44 10.76
N TYR A 63 1.41 -4.21 10.70
CA TYR A 63 0.20 -3.95 11.48
C TYR A 63 0.48 -3.95 13.00
N VAL A 64 1.21 -4.96 13.49
CA VAL A 64 1.58 -5.05 14.91
C VAL A 64 2.51 -3.89 15.32
N LEU A 65 3.46 -3.54 14.46
CA LEU A 65 4.37 -2.41 14.69
C LEU A 65 3.60 -1.08 14.79
N HIS A 66 2.65 -0.83 13.89
CA HIS A 66 1.87 0.39 13.92
C HIS A 66 0.95 0.48 15.15
N LEU A 67 0.30 -0.60 15.57
CA LEU A 67 -0.54 -0.57 16.77
C LEU A 67 0.26 -0.34 18.06
N THR A 68 1.48 -0.88 18.13
CA THR A 68 2.30 -0.81 19.36
C THR A 68 3.15 0.47 19.46
N MET A 69 3.52 1.07 18.32
CA MET A 69 4.42 2.23 18.29
C MET A 69 3.74 3.56 17.92
N SER A 70 2.48 3.54 17.48
CA SER A 70 1.79 4.78 17.11
C SER A 70 1.26 5.50 18.35
N TYR A 71 1.57 6.79 18.45
CA TYR A 71 0.97 7.69 19.43
C TYR A 71 -0.17 8.53 18.84
N LEU A 72 -0.22 8.64 17.51
CA LEU A 72 -1.25 9.37 16.78
C LEU A 72 -2.53 8.56 16.70
N GLN A 73 -3.62 9.11 17.24
CA GLN A 73 -4.92 8.45 17.30
C GLN A 73 -5.47 8.06 15.93
N ASP A 74 -5.19 8.87 14.90
CA ASP A 74 -5.68 8.62 13.55
C ASP A 74 -4.95 7.45 12.88
N ILE A 75 -3.66 7.26 13.19
CA ILE A 75 -2.90 6.08 12.76
C ILE A 75 -3.38 4.83 13.49
N ILE A 76 -3.66 4.93 14.80
CA ILE A 76 -4.19 3.79 15.56
C ILE A 76 -5.57 3.35 15.03
N LYS A 77 -6.44 4.30 14.64
CA LYS A 77 -7.77 3.99 14.09
C LYS A 77 -7.74 3.45 12.66
N LEU A 78 -6.69 3.77 11.91
CA LEU A 78 -6.51 3.30 10.53
C LEU A 78 -6.31 1.78 10.46
N TYR A 79 -5.60 1.24 11.45
CA TYR A 79 -5.25 -0.18 11.59
C TYR A 79 -6.26 -0.90 12.49
#